data_AF-A0A2C9KFG4-F1
#
_entry.id   AF-A0A2C9KFG4-F1
#
_cell.length_a   1.000
_cell.length_b   1.000
_cell.length_c   1.000
_cell.angle_alpha   90.00
_cell.angle_beta   90.00
_cell.angle_gamma   90.00
#
_symmetry.space_group_name_H-M   'P 1'
#
loop_
_entity.id
_entity.type
_entity.pdbx_description
1 polymer ?
#
loop_
_entity_poly.entity_id
_entity_poly.type
_entity_poly.pdbx_seq_one_letter_code
_entity_poly.pdbx_strand_id
1 'polypeptide(L)'
;MSLSQITTITKHPDMTPSLEITSTPTTSLPITFTQLEKEMIKQKRLTIKIVADGNCLFRTISQIIFLTEDQHRNIRKHVTSFMITHEENFEMFVDGDCKSSIWKQETTWATTAEMLAAATLLQRDIYTFSPNHKKTKYSWLLLEPLFHDANSYILSHTDNYICCNITLLHINGNHFDVVVPQEATCNCYFAKLHFGV
;
A
#
# COMPACT_ATOMS: atom_id res chain seq x y z
N MET A 1 24.95 16.66 -68.45
CA MET A 1 24.84 17.98 -67.82
C MET A 1 25.87 18.06 -66.71
N SER A 2 26.54 19.20 -66.64
CA SER A 2 27.73 19.50 -65.86
C SER A 2 27.38 20.03 -64.46
N LEU A 3 28.40 20.06 -63.57
CA LEU A 3 28.56 20.84 -62.33
C LEU A 3 27.77 20.37 -61.08
N SER A 4 28.32 20.36 -59.86
CA SER A 4 29.62 20.82 -59.37
C SER A 4 29.93 20.30 -57.95
N GLN A 5 31.24 20.17 -57.73
CA GLN A 5 32.05 19.98 -56.52
C GLN A 5 31.61 20.79 -55.27
N ILE A 6 31.99 20.33 -54.06
CA ILE A 6 33.12 20.90 -53.26
C ILE A 6 33.19 20.24 -51.87
N THR A 7 34.39 19.75 -51.57
CA THR A 7 34.92 19.26 -50.30
C THR A 7 35.06 20.40 -49.28
N THR A 8 34.84 20.14 -47.98
CA THR A 8 35.60 20.87 -46.95
C THR A 8 36.00 19.91 -45.84
N ILE A 9 37.30 19.66 -45.78
CA ILE A 9 37.99 19.07 -44.63
C ILE A 9 38.51 20.24 -43.80
N THR A 10 38.16 20.31 -42.52
CA THR A 10 38.94 21.02 -41.52
C THR A 10 39.45 20.02 -40.49
N LYS A 11 40.77 19.78 -40.54
CA LYS A 11 41.53 19.17 -39.44
C LYS A 11 41.72 20.21 -38.35
N HIS A 12 41.57 19.81 -37.08
CA HIS A 12 42.44 20.25 -35.99
C HIS A 12 42.35 19.23 -34.83
N PRO A 13 43.36 19.19 -33.93
CA PRO A 13 43.96 17.97 -33.41
C PRO A 13 43.72 17.84 -31.90
N ASP A 14 44.01 16.66 -31.36
CA ASP A 14 44.43 16.44 -29.97
C ASP A 14 43.54 17.03 -28.85
N MET A 15 42.58 16.24 -28.40
CA MET A 15 42.02 16.34 -27.05
C MET A 15 42.15 14.95 -26.41
N THR A 16 43.01 14.88 -25.39
CA THR A 16 43.14 13.80 -24.42
C THR A 16 41.77 13.25 -24.00
N PRO A 17 41.61 11.94 -23.78
CA PRO A 17 40.36 11.42 -23.24
C PRO A 17 40.22 11.89 -21.79
N SER A 18 39.33 12.85 -21.55
CA SER A 18 38.82 13.17 -20.23
C SER A 18 38.08 11.94 -19.71
N LEU A 19 38.57 11.39 -18.59
CA LEU A 19 37.80 10.46 -17.76
C LEU A 19 36.58 11.22 -17.23
N GLU A 20 35.46 11.14 -17.95
CA GLU A 20 34.15 11.41 -17.36
C GLU A 20 33.90 10.35 -16.29
N ILE A 21 34.10 10.74 -15.03
CA ILE A 21 33.55 10.04 -13.89
C ILE A 21 32.04 10.22 -14.00
N THR A 22 31.38 9.34 -14.76
CA THR A 22 29.94 9.19 -14.71
C THR A 22 29.62 8.73 -13.31
N SER A 23 29.13 9.64 -12.46
CA SER A 23 28.56 9.28 -11.17
C SER A 23 27.36 8.39 -11.46
N THR A 24 27.56 7.08 -11.28
CA THR A 24 26.47 6.11 -11.31
C THR A 24 25.37 6.59 -10.39
N PRO A 25 24.10 6.61 -10.81
CA PRO A 25 23.00 6.98 -9.92
C PRO A 25 23.00 5.96 -8.78
N THR A 26 23.31 6.42 -7.57
CA THR A 26 23.26 5.62 -6.36
C THR A 26 21.85 5.06 -6.23
N THR A 27 21.67 3.81 -6.64
CA THR A 27 20.44 3.09 -6.44
C THR A 27 20.37 2.84 -4.94
N SER A 28 19.68 3.72 -4.21
CA SER A 28 19.53 3.57 -2.77
C SER A 28 18.89 2.21 -2.51
N LEU A 29 19.58 1.37 -1.74
CA LEU A 29 19.09 0.05 -1.35
C LEU A 29 17.67 0.15 -0.76
N PRO A 30 16.80 -0.84 -1.00
CA PRO A 30 15.48 -0.85 -0.40
C PRO A 30 15.57 -0.81 1.13
N ILE A 31 14.67 -0.06 1.76
CA ILE A 31 14.59 0.04 3.21
C ILE A 31 14.33 -1.35 3.80
N THR A 32 15.19 -1.78 4.71
CA THR A 32 15.10 -3.08 5.39
C THR A 32 13.97 -3.09 6.40
N PHE A 33 13.43 -4.28 6.68
CA PHE A 33 12.40 -4.45 7.71
C PHE A 33 12.86 -3.95 9.09
N THR A 34 14.13 -4.18 9.46
CA THR A 34 14.70 -3.66 10.71
C THR A 34 14.71 -2.13 10.79
N GLN A 35 14.87 -1.44 9.65
CA GLN A 35 14.73 0.01 9.61
C GLN A 35 13.26 0.42 9.82
N LEU A 36 12.30 -0.31 9.23
CA LEU A 36 10.87 -0.06 9.43
C LEU A 36 10.46 -0.29 10.90
N GLU A 37 10.92 -1.37 11.53
CA GLU A 37 10.65 -1.63 12.95
C GLU A 37 11.17 -0.49 13.84
N LYS A 38 12.37 0.03 13.57
CA LYS A 38 12.91 1.19 14.29
C LYS A 38 12.03 2.43 14.11
N GLU A 39 11.48 2.66 12.92
CA GLU A 39 10.55 3.76 12.69
C GLU A 39 9.20 3.56 13.41
N MET A 40 8.72 2.32 13.54
CA MET A 40 7.51 2.02 14.33
C MET A 40 7.76 2.27 15.82
N ILE A 41 8.91 1.82 16.35
CA ILE A 41 9.27 2.04 17.76
C ILE A 41 9.38 3.53 18.10
N LYS A 42 9.99 4.35 17.22
CA LYS A 42 10.05 5.82 17.39
C LYS A 42 8.65 6.44 17.51
N GLN A 43 7.65 5.84 16.88
CA GLN A 43 6.25 6.27 16.92
C GLN A 43 5.45 5.58 18.03
N LYS A 44 6.11 4.88 18.96
CA LYS A 44 5.48 4.07 20.02
C LYS A 44 4.51 3.03 19.46
N ARG A 45 4.95 2.32 18.42
CA ARG A 45 4.20 1.26 17.75
C ARG A 45 5.02 -0.01 17.66
N LEU A 46 4.31 -1.14 17.63
CA LEU A 46 4.84 -2.48 17.44
C LEU A 46 4.25 -3.09 16.18
N THR A 47 4.96 -4.06 15.61
CA THR A 47 4.53 -4.78 14.41
C THR A 47 4.21 -6.23 14.77
N ILE A 48 3.06 -6.71 14.34
CA ILE A 48 2.72 -8.14 14.37
C ILE A 48 2.92 -8.66 12.95
N LYS A 49 3.84 -9.61 12.81
CA LYS A 49 4.18 -10.23 11.52
C LYS A 49 3.06 -11.14 11.04
N ILE A 50 2.75 -11.05 9.76
CA ILE A 50 1.72 -11.83 9.08
C ILE A 50 2.34 -12.79 8.07
N VAL A 51 1.66 -13.89 7.77
CA VAL A 51 2.10 -14.80 6.70
C VAL A 51 2.24 -14.05 5.36
N ALA A 52 3.44 -14.11 4.77
CA ALA A 52 3.79 -13.42 3.54
C ALA A 52 3.30 -14.16 2.28
N ASP A 53 1.98 -14.19 2.08
CA ASP A 53 1.32 -14.73 0.89
C ASP A 53 0.42 -13.68 0.19
N GLY A 54 -0.21 -14.07 -0.93
CA GLY A 54 -1.17 -13.24 -1.67
C GLY A 54 -2.47 -12.91 -0.91
N ASN A 55 -2.59 -13.28 0.36
CA ASN A 55 -3.70 -12.95 1.25
C ASN A 55 -3.28 -12.02 2.39
N CYS A 56 -2.04 -11.52 2.44
CA CYS A 56 -1.53 -10.75 3.59
C CYS A 56 -2.42 -9.56 4.00
N LEU A 57 -3.05 -8.82 3.06
CA LEU A 57 -4.03 -7.78 3.43
C LEU A 57 -5.24 -8.35 4.19
N PHE A 58 -5.81 -9.46 3.72
CA PHE A 58 -6.98 -10.04 4.38
C PHE A 58 -6.60 -10.71 5.70
N ARG A 59 -5.37 -11.23 5.81
CA ARG A 59 -4.80 -11.77 7.03
C ARG A 59 -4.54 -10.68 8.08
N THR A 60 -4.03 -9.51 7.69
CA THR A 60 -3.87 -8.38 8.63
C THR A 60 -5.21 -7.91 9.17
N ILE A 61 -6.21 -7.75 8.30
CA ILE A 61 -7.58 -7.39 8.73
C ILE A 61 -8.14 -8.48 9.66
N SER A 62 -7.93 -9.75 9.32
CA SER A 62 -8.32 -10.88 10.18
C SER A 62 -7.67 -10.78 11.55
N GLN A 63 -6.37 -10.56 11.59
CA GLN A 63 -5.60 -10.47 12.82
C GLN A 63 -6.06 -9.28 13.69
N ILE A 64 -6.42 -8.15 13.09
CA ILE A 64 -6.89 -6.96 13.82
C ILE A 64 -8.29 -7.19 14.40
N ILE A 65 -9.19 -7.76 13.60
CA ILE A 65 -10.58 -7.95 13.97
C ILE A 65 -10.69 -9.16 14.90
N PHE A 66 -10.31 -10.34 14.43
CA PHE A 66 -10.53 -11.63 15.09
C PHE A 66 -9.39 -12.11 15.99
N LEU A 67 -8.29 -11.36 16.09
CA LEU A 67 -7.06 -11.78 16.79
C LEU A 67 -6.45 -13.09 16.26
N THR A 68 -6.80 -13.47 15.04
CA THR A 68 -6.27 -14.62 14.29
C THR A 68 -6.22 -14.31 12.80
N GLU A 69 -5.30 -14.90 12.05
CA GLU A 69 -5.27 -14.83 10.58
C GLU A 69 -6.34 -15.70 9.91
N ASP A 70 -6.96 -16.65 10.62
CA ASP A 70 -7.73 -17.75 10.04
C ASP A 70 -9.01 -17.32 9.28
N GLN A 71 -9.52 -16.11 9.54
CA GLN A 71 -10.70 -15.58 8.86
C GLN A 71 -10.38 -14.86 7.54
N HIS A 72 -9.12 -14.85 7.10
CA HIS A 72 -8.69 -14.12 5.91
C HIS A 72 -9.49 -14.46 4.63
N ARG A 73 -9.89 -15.73 4.43
CA ARG A 73 -10.71 -16.14 3.27
C ARG A 73 -12.11 -15.57 3.32
N ASN A 74 -12.73 -15.58 4.51
CA ASN A 74 -14.04 -15.00 4.71
C ASN A 74 -13.99 -13.49 4.47
N ILE A 75 -12.98 -12.80 4.99
CA ILE A 75 -12.80 -11.36 4.77
C ILE A 75 -12.61 -11.07 3.28
N ARG A 76 -11.72 -11.79 2.59
CA ARG A 76 -11.52 -11.65 1.13
C ARG A 76 -12.84 -11.80 0.38
N LYS A 77 -13.61 -12.84 0.69
CA LYS A 77 -14.92 -13.08 0.08
C LYS A 77 -15.87 -11.89 0.30
N HIS A 78 -15.97 -11.35 1.51
CA HIS A 78 -16.88 -10.23 1.78
C HIS A 78 -16.42 -8.94 1.08
N VAL A 79 -15.13 -8.60 1.15
CA VAL A 79 -14.56 -7.42 0.47
C VAL A 79 -14.79 -7.51 -1.03
N THR A 80 -14.42 -8.63 -1.65
CA THR A 80 -14.55 -8.81 -3.11
C THR A 80 -16.02 -8.86 -3.56
N SER A 81 -16.92 -9.47 -2.77
CA SER A 81 -18.36 -9.44 -3.05
C SER A 81 -18.90 -8.01 -2.96
N PHE A 82 -18.48 -7.25 -1.96
CA PHE A 82 -18.87 -5.86 -1.79
C PHE A 82 -18.43 -4.97 -2.95
N MET A 83 -17.22 -5.20 -3.49
CA MET A 83 -16.73 -4.52 -4.68
C MET A 83 -17.56 -4.85 -5.92
N ILE A 84 -17.94 -6.12 -6.10
CA ILE A 84 -18.78 -6.55 -7.22
C ILE A 84 -20.17 -5.91 -7.14
N THR A 85 -20.77 -5.81 -5.97
CA THR A 85 -22.09 -5.18 -5.81
C THR A 85 -22.06 -3.65 -5.94
N HIS A 86 -20.88 -3.05 -5.87
CA HIS A 86 -20.65 -1.60 -5.97
C HIS A 86 -19.60 -1.28 -7.04
N GLU A 87 -19.61 -2.02 -8.17
CA GLU A 87 -18.54 -1.97 -9.17
C GLU A 87 -18.27 -0.54 -9.66
N GLU A 88 -19.34 0.24 -9.90
CA GLU A 88 -19.26 1.64 -10.35
C GLU A 88 -18.46 2.54 -9.39
N ASN A 89 -18.47 2.24 -8.09
CA ASN A 89 -17.73 3.01 -7.09
C ASN A 89 -16.23 2.64 -7.02
N PHE A 90 -15.87 1.44 -7.45
CA PHE A 90 -14.51 0.91 -7.34
C PHE A 90 -13.76 0.84 -8.67
N GLU A 91 -14.45 0.89 -9.82
CA GLU A 91 -13.89 0.77 -11.17
C GLU A 91 -12.72 1.75 -11.40
N MET A 92 -12.81 2.98 -10.89
CA MET A 92 -11.76 3.99 -11.06
C MET A 92 -10.45 3.70 -10.30
N PHE A 93 -10.47 2.77 -9.34
CA PHE A 93 -9.30 2.38 -8.56
C PHE A 93 -8.68 1.07 -9.04
N VAL A 94 -9.25 0.45 -10.08
CA VAL A 94 -8.74 -0.77 -10.69
C VAL A 94 -7.76 -0.42 -11.80
N ASP A 95 -6.58 -1.00 -11.75
CA ASP A 95 -5.63 -0.87 -12.85
C ASP A 95 -6.10 -1.72 -14.05
N GLY A 96 -6.54 -1.06 -15.14
CA GLY A 96 -6.83 -1.65 -16.46
C GLY A 96 -8.31 -1.90 -16.78
N ASP A 97 -8.59 -2.36 -18.01
CA ASP A 97 -9.92 -2.78 -18.49
C ASP A 97 -10.34 -4.10 -17.81
N CYS A 98 -10.72 -4.08 -16.53
CA CYS A 98 -11.10 -5.32 -15.86
C CYS A 98 -12.42 -5.22 -15.09
N LYS A 99 -13.49 -5.56 -15.82
CA LYS A 99 -14.81 -5.82 -15.25
C LYS A 99 -14.85 -7.23 -14.65
N SER A 100 -15.23 -7.32 -13.39
CA SER A 100 -15.66 -8.52 -12.62
C SER A 100 -14.73 -9.73 -12.37
N SER A 101 -13.68 -10.00 -13.17
CA SER A 101 -13.00 -11.31 -13.14
C SER A 101 -11.73 -11.41 -12.26
N ILE A 102 -11.03 -10.32 -11.98
CA ILE A 102 -9.79 -10.32 -11.17
C ILE A 102 -10.06 -10.43 -9.66
N TRP A 103 -11.19 -9.88 -9.18
CA TRP A 103 -11.55 -9.83 -7.76
C TRP A 103 -11.59 -11.20 -7.07
N LYS A 104 -11.75 -12.28 -7.83
CA LYS A 104 -12.06 -13.62 -7.31
C LYS A 104 -10.84 -14.51 -7.10
N GLN A 105 -9.65 -14.12 -7.53
CA GLN A 105 -8.48 -15.01 -7.45
C GLN A 105 -7.90 -15.01 -6.03
N GLU A 106 -7.91 -16.16 -5.34
CA GLU A 106 -7.45 -16.34 -3.95
C GLU A 106 -5.96 -16.03 -3.69
N THR A 107 -5.19 -15.71 -4.74
CA THR A 107 -3.74 -15.49 -4.68
C THR A 107 -3.28 -14.15 -5.26
N THR A 108 -4.20 -13.31 -5.75
CA THR A 108 -3.83 -11.99 -6.29
C THR A 108 -3.50 -11.04 -5.15
N TRP A 109 -2.39 -10.30 -5.30
CA TRP A 109 -1.99 -9.25 -4.35
C TRP A 109 -3.08 -8.20 -4.31
N ALA A 110 -3.52 -7.83 -3.10
CA ALA A 110 -4.48 -6.77 -2.93
C ALA A 110 -3.87 -5.42 -3.32
N THR A 111 -4.68 -4.59 -3.97
CA THR A 111 -4.34 -3.24 -4.42
C THR A 111 -5.01 -2.20 -3.52
N THR A 112 -4.85 -0.92 -3.86
CA THR A 112 -5.57 0.19 -3.21
C THR A 112 -7.09 -0.01 -3.28
N ALA A 113 -7.61 -0.63 -4.35
CA ALA A 113 -9.05 -0.85 -4.51
C ALA A 113 -9.61 -1.76 -3.41
N GLU A 114 -8.96 -2.90 -3.12
CA GLU A 114 -9.39 -3.78 -2.03
C GLU A 114 -9.25 -3.13 -0.65
N MET A 115 -8.25 -2.27 -0.45
CA MET A 115 -8.11 -1.52 0.81
C MET A 115 -9.26 -0.52 0.98
N LEU A 116 -9.59 0.27 -0.05
CA LEU A 116 -10.74 1.19 -0.01
C LEU A 116 -12.06 0.44 0.19
N ALA A 117 -12.21 -0.70 -0.46
CA ALA A 117 -13.38 -1.55 -0.29
C ALA A 117 -13.48 -2.11 1.13
N ALA A 118 -12.36 -2.53 1.73
CA ALA A 118 -12.34 -2.96 3.12
C ALA A 118 -12.67 -1.81 4.09
N ALA A 119 -12.09 -0.62 3.88
CA ALA A 119 -12.39 0.57 4.69
C ALA A 119 -13.90 0.91 4.63
N THR A 120 -14.46 0.89 3.42
CA THR A 120 -15.88 1.18 3.16
C THR A 120 -16.79 0.08 3.72
N LEU A 121 -16.49 -1.19 3.49
CA LEU A 121 -17.30 -2.31 4.00
C LEU A 121 -17.32 -2.36 5.53
N LEU A 122 -16.19 -2.08 6.17
CA LEU A 122 -16.05 -2.16 7.63
C LEU A 122 -16.40 -0.84 8.33
N GLN A 123 -16.63 0.23 7.56
CA GLN A 123 -16.85 1.59 8.04
C GLN A 123 -15.74 2.05 9.01
N ARG A 124 -14.48 1.84 8.59
CA ARG A 124 -13.29 2.11 9.39
C ARG A 124 -12.16 2.66 8.53
N ASP A 125 -11.50 3.68 9.06
CA ASP A 125 -10.29 4.21 8.44
C ASP A 125 -9.17 3.17 8.44
N ILE A 126 -8.45 3.11 7.31
CA ILE A 126 -7.22 2.34 7.18
C ILE A 126 -6.05 3.31 7.10
N TYR A 127 -5.16 3.24 8.09
CA TYR A 127 -3.86 3.91 8.07
C TYR A 127 -2.80 2.92 7.61
N THR A 128 -2.05 3.25 6.57
CA THR A 128 -0.94 2.40 6.10
C THR A 128 0.36 3.18 6.05
N PHE A 129 1.41 2.65 6.67
CA PHE A 129 2.76 3.17 6.50
C PHE A 129 3.37 2.52 5.26
N SER A 130 3.36 3.26 4.16
CA SER A 130 3.67 2.72 2.83
C SER A 130 4.85 3.43 2.17
N PRO A 131 5.64 2.71 1.35
CA PRO A 131 6.68 3.31 0.55
C PRO A 131 6.08 4.13 -0.59
N ASN A 132 6.81 5.18 -1.00
CA ASN A 132 6.58 5.80 -2.30
C ASN A 132 6.93 4.83 -3.45
N HIS A 133 6.58 5.19 -4.69
CA HIS A 133 6.86 4.35 -5.88
C HIS A 133 8.33 3.95 -6.04
N LYS A 134 9.27 4.79 -5.59
CA LYS A 134 10.72 4.53 -5.66
C LYS A 134 11.23 3.67 -4.49
N LYS A 135 10.38 3.34 -3.50
CA LYS A 135 10.72 2.61 -2.27
C LYS A 135 11.84 3.25 -1.45
N THR A 136 12.00 4.56 -1.57
CA THR A 136 13.07 5.33 -0.91
C THR A 136 12.61 6.10 0.32
N LYS A 137 11.30 6.32 0.44
CA LYS A 137 10.68 7.03 1.57
C LYS A 137 9.37 6.35 1.93
N TYR A 138 9.11 6.24 3.22
CA TYR A 138 7.81 5.81 3.75
C TYR A 138 7.04 7.00 4.29
N SER A 139 5.73 6.92 4.18
CA SER A 139 4.80 7.89 4.74
C SER A 139 3.49 7.20 5.10
N TRP A 140 2.77 7.77 6.04
CA TRP A 140 1.42 7.34 6.35
C TRP A 140 0.46 7.80 5.26
N LEU A 141 -0.37 6.88 4.80
CA LEU A 141 -1.52 7.13 3.94
C LEU A 141 -2.78 6.79 4.74
N LEU A 142 -3.82 7.60 4.55
CA LEU A 142 -5.15 7.40 5.10
C LEU A 142 -6.07 6.99 3.95
N LEU A 143 -6.82 5.90 4.14
CA LEU A 143 -7.91 5.48 3.29
C LEU A 143 -9.19 5.51 4.12
N GLU A 144 -10.08 6.44 3.78
CA GLU A 144 -11.38 6.61 4.42
C GLU A 144 -12.45 5.79 3.68
N PRO A 145 -13.55 5.41 4.35
CA PRO A 145 -14.75 4.89 3.69
C PRO A 145 -15.20 5.81 2.56
N LEU A 146 -15.40 5.26 1.35
CA LEU A 146 -15.83 6.05 0.18
C LEU A 146 -17.30 6.51 0.32
N PHE A 147 -18.13 5.70 0.98
CA PHE A 147 -19.55 5.93 1.19
C PHE A 147 -20.06 5.08 2.37
N HIS A 148 -21.29 5.33 2.78
CA HIS A 148 -21.99 4.51 3.78
C HIS A 148 -22.95 3.56 3.07
N ASP A 149 -22.87 2.26 3.36
CA ASP A 149 -23.83 1.26 2.90
C ASP A 149 -24.63 0.71 4.09
N ALA A 150 -25.94 0.52 3.94
CA ALA A 150 -26.78 0.03 5.04
C ALA A 150 -26.35 -1.35 5.55
N ASN A 151 -25.79 -2.21 4.68
CA ASN A 151 -25.27 -3.52 5.09
C ASN A 151 -23.89 -3.42 5.76
N SER A 152 -23.10 -2.38 5.45
CA SER A 152 -21.81 -2.12 6.12
C SER A 152 -21.97 -1.78 7.61
N TYR A 153 -23.10 -1.18 7.98
CA TYR A 153 -23.44 -0.85 9.37
C TYR A 153 -23.61 -2.11 10.25
N ILE A 154 -24.11 -3.21 9.68
CA ILE A 154 -24.33 -4.47 10.42
C ILE A 154 -22.99 -5.15 10.77
N LEU A 155 -21.99 -5.05 9.89
CA LEU A 155 -20.65 -5.60 10.12
C LEU A 155 -19.84 -4.76 11.12
N SER A 156 -20.12 -3.46 11.24
CA SER A 156 -19.44 -2.56 12.17
C SER A 156 -19.97 -2.63 13.61
N HIS A 157 -21.18 -3.15 13.85
CA HIS A 157 -21.86 -3.18 15.16
C HIS A 157 -21.94 -4.56 15.82
N THR A 158 -21.03 -5.48 15.48
CA THR A 158 -20.91 -6.70 16.30
C THR A 158 -20.17 -6.32 17.59
N ASP A 159 -20.90 -6.25 18.71
CA ASP A 159 -20.57 -5.68 20.03
C ASP A 159 -19.22 -6.08 20.69
N ASN A 160 -18.40 -6.92 20.04
CA ASN A 160 -17.12 -7.41 20.54
C ASN A 160 -15.90 -6.92 19.73
N TYR A 161 -16.06 -6.14 18.66
CA TYR A 161 -14.94 -5.69 17.84
C TYR A 161 -14.59 -4.23 18.11
N ILE A 162 -13.53 -4.05 18.91
CA ILE A 162 -12.78 -2.80 19.17
C ILE A 162 -13.01 -1.79 18.03
N CYS A 163 -13.70 -0.66 18.25
CA CYS A 163 -14.03 0.37 17.25
C CYS A 163 -12.83 1.15 16.70
N CYS A 164 -11.62 0.59 16.77
CA CYS A 164 -10.40 1.27 16.38
C CYS A 164 -10.13 1.18 14.87
N ASN A 165 -9.41 2.19 14.38
CA ASN A 165 -8.90 2.23 13.01
C ASN A 165 -8.00 1.02 12.72
N ILE A 166 -7.99 0.58 11.47
CA ILE A 166 -7.10 -0.46 10.98
C ILE A 166 -5.75 0.21 10.68
N THR A 167 -4.64 -0.35 11.17
CA THR A 167 -3.30 0.24 10.98
C THR A 167 -2.33 -0.82 10.48
N LEU A 168 -1.71 -0.53 9.34
CA LEU A 168 -0.93 -1.48 8.54
C LEU A 168 0.48 -0.95 8.30
N LEU A 169 1.43 -1.87 8.18
CA LEU A 169 2.77 -1.60 7.66
C LEU A 169 2.89 -2.26 6.29
N HIS A 170 3.08 -1.47 5.23
CA HIS A 170 3.21 -1.98 3.86
C HIS A 170 4.67 -2.13 3.48
N ILE A 171 5.21 -3.33 3.68
CA ILE A 171 6.62 -3.64 3.50
C ILE A 171 6.92 -3.77 2.01
N ASN A 172 7.83 -2.92 1.52
CA ASN A 172 8.38 -2.94 0.16
C ASN A 172 7.36 -2.90 -0.97
N GLY A 173 6.14 -2.43 -0.69
CA GLY A 173 5.08 -2.30 -1.67
C GLY A 173 4.40 -3.62 -2.03
N ASN A 174 4.64 -4.69 -1.26
CA ASN A 174 4.04 -5.98 -1.56
C ASN A 174 3.41 -6.62 -0.31
N HIS A 175 4.08 -6.67 0.83
CA HIS A 175 3.57 -7.37 2.01
C HIS A 175 2.94 -6.43 3.03
N PHE A 176 1.90 -6.87 3.73
CA PHE A 176 1.30 -6.14 4.85
C PHE A 176 1.51 -6.87 6.16
N ASP A 177 1.97 -6.13 7.16
CA ASP A 177 1.96 -6.50 8.57
C ASP A 177 0.98 -5.62 9.36
N VAL A 178 0.60 -6.05 10.56
CA VAL A 178 -0.26 -5.27 11.46
C VAL A 178 0.59 -4.32 12.30
N VAL A 179 0.11 -3.09 12.49
CA VAL A 179 0.70 -2.12 13.42
C VAL A 179 -0.21 -1.93 14.63
N VAL A 180 0.33 -2.17 15.82
CA VAL A 180 -0.38 -2.01 17.09
C VAL A 180 0.30 -0.95 17.96
N PRO A 181 -0.44 -0.32 18.89
CA PRO A 181 0.15 0.55 19.91
C PRO A 181 1.12 -0.23 20.82
N GLN A 182 2.23 0.41 21.20
CA GLN A 182 3.18 -0.18 22.14
C GLN A 182 2.69 -0.14 23.60
N GLU A 183 1.88 0.86 23.95
CA GLU A 183 1.27 1.05 25.27
C GLU A 183 -0.25 0.81 25.18
N ALA A 184 -0.97 0.80 26.30
CA ALA A 184 -2.42 0.54 26.37
C ALA A 184 -3.30 1.69 25.80
N THR A 185 -2.88 2.28 24.69
CA THR A 185 -3.52 3.38 23.97
C THR A 185 -4.05 2.86 22.63
N CYS A 186 -5.31 3.08 22.26
CA CYS A 186 -5.80 2.62 20.95
C CYS A 186 -5.16 3.41 19.78
N ASN A 187 -5.06 2.79 18.58
CA ASN A 187 -4.60 3.47 17.36
C ASN A 187 -5.48 4.67 16.95
N CYS A 188 -6.69 4.86 17.49
CA CYS A 188 -7.47 6.08 17.26
C CYS A 188 -6.74 7.36 17.73
N TYR A 189 -5.84 7.27 18.71
CA TYR A 189 -5.02 8.41 19.11
C TYR A 189 -3.90 8.73 18.11
N PHE A 190 -3.61 7.81 17.18
CA PHE A 190 -2.63 8.01 16.10
C PHE A 190 -3.10 9.08 15.10
N ALA A 191 -4.38 9.04 14.72
CA ALA A 191 -4.99 9.96 13.76
C ALA A 191 -4.80 11.42 14.17
N LYS A 192 -5.05 11.71 15.46
CA LYS A 192 -4.86 13.02 16.09
C LYS A 192 -3.44 13.58 15.95
N LEU A 193 -2.42 12.72 16.09
CA LEU A 193 -1.02 13.15 16.10
C LEU A 193 -0.46 13.41 14.70
N HIS A 194 -0.92 12.67 13.69
CA HIS A 194 -0.32 12.71 12.35
C HIS A 194 -1.17 13.45 11.31
N PHE A 195 -2.46 13.60 11.54
CA PHE A 195 -3.40 14.17 10.57
C PHE A 195 -4.20 15.36 11.11
N GLY A 196 -4.07 15.70 12.40
CA GLY A 196 -4.65 16.92 12.98
C GLY A 196 -6.18 16.92 13.10
N VAL A 197 -6.81 15.75 13.04
CA VAL A 197 -8.25 15.51 13.28
C VAL A 197 -8.55 15.18 14.73
#